data_AF-A0A327J001-F1
#
_entry.id   AF-A0A327J001-F1
#
_cell.length_a   1.000
_cell.length_b   1.000
_cell.length_c   1.000
_cell.angle_alpha   90.00
_cell.angle_beta   90.00
_cell.angle_gamma   90.00
#
_symmetry.space_group_name_H-M   'P 1'
#
loop_
_entity.id
_entity.type
_entity.pdbx_description
1 polymer ?
#
loop_
_entity_poly.entity_id
_entity_poly.type
_entity_poly.pdbx_seq_one_letter_code
_entity_poly.pdbx_strand_id
1 'polypeptide(L)'
;MSLFSKLTTELPAKLPNRFLEKGGFMPMGAVDRTARTNTAKELVDSIKAYAKESPEVAEFAKHLDEMQPQHLGLAQDIIDLSNTQEMLMTNINLKAKMSNGKTPLGCILEMLPATSKNNPAALDLAEEVINHSDTTNSKYFLCNLFGYDLPKMGGLAEQMKATKEVVGTVAKDTLSGGYLGTFEKNKEFFEFIRDLSSGDSKPENIKLLKPLRDILEKFIKNSNPHCNIYEIRTGDTKTIQENLKILPQVLGEADKQGKSIDVSGFLTKNVNLE
;
A
#
# COMPACT_ATOMS: atom_id res chain seq x y z
N MET A 1 -38.79 33.36 -21.72
CA MET A 1 -38.02 32.47 -20.83
C MET A 1 -38.70 31.11 -20.84
N SER A 2 -38.05 30.07 -21.38
CA SER A 2 -38.66 28.75 -21.57
C SER A 2 -38.51 27.88 -20.31
N LEU A 3 -39.61 27.27 -19.88
CA LEU A 3 -39.74 26.38 -18.71
C LEU A 3 -39.09 24.98 -18.89
N PHE A 4 -38.38 24.74 -19.99
CA PHE A 4 -37.75 23.45 -20.31
C PHE A 4 -36.26 23.34 -19.94
N SER A 5 -35.65 24.35 -19.31
CA SER A 5 -34.21 24.33 -18.97
C SER A 5 -33.83 23.60 -17.67
N LYS A 6 -34.76 22.91 -17.00
CA LYS A 6 -34.51 22.31 -15.66
C LYS A 6 -34.55 20.78 -15.59
N LEU A 7 -34.47 20.09 -16.71
CA LEU A 7 -34.35 18.62 -16.74
C LEU A 7 -33.25 18.17 -17.71
N THR A 8 -32.08 18.80 -17.65
CA THR A 8 -30.86 18.06 -17.96
C THR A 8 -30.50 17.28 -16.70
N THR A 9 -30.87 16.00 -16.65
CA THR A 9 -30.09 15.03 -15.86
C THR A 9 -28.64 15.22 -16.30
N GLU A 10 -27.84 15.93 -15.51
CA GLU A 10 -26.39 15.91 -15.66
C GLU A 10 -26.02 14.43 -15.66
N LEU A 11 -25.50 13.97 -16.81
CA LEU A 11 -24.95 12.64 -16.89
C LEU A 11 -23.90 12.56 -15.78
N PRO A 12 -23.83 11.45 -15.03
CA PRO A 12 -22.82 11.32 -14.00
C PRO A 12 -21.46 11.61 -14.63
N ALA A 13 -20.78 12.64 -14.10
CA ALA A 13 -19.48 13.07 -14.58
C ALA A 13 -18.43 12.20 -13.93
N LYS A 14 -17.41 11.82 -14.72
CA LYS A 14 -16.22 11.17 -14.16
C LYS A 14 -15.54 12.16 -13.22
N LEU A 15 -15.15 11.68 -12.03
CA LEU A 15 -14.29 12.47 -11.16
C LEU A 15 -12.94 12.72 -11.84
N PRO A 16 -12.26 13.83 -11.53
CA PRO A 16 -10.89 14.05 -11.97
C PRO A 16 -9.99 12.87 -11.57
N ASN A 17 -9.11 12.47 -12.49
CA ASN A 17 -8.13 11.42 -12.22
C ASN A 17 -7.02 12.00 -11.33
N ARG A 18 -7.03 11.65 -10.06
CA ARG A 18 -6.11 12.19 -9.04
C ARG A 18 -4.63 11.88 -9.28
N PHE A 19 -4.31 10.93 -10.15
CA PHE A 19 -2.94 10.62 -10.53
C PHE A 19 -2.41 11.49 -11.68
N LEU A 20 -3.30 12.26 -12.33
CA LEU A 20 -3.00 13.17 -13.44
C LEU A 20 -3.14 14.65 -13.08
N GLU A 21 -3.72 14.98 -11.92
CA GLU A 21 -4.11 16.34 -11.50
C GLU A 21 -2.97 17.37 -11.48
N LYS A 22 -1.70 16.95 -11.39
CA LYS A 22 -0.57 17.89 -11.33
C LYS A 22 -0.02 18.31 -12.70
N GLY A 23 -0.58 17.83 -13.82
CA GLY A 23 -0.28 18.33 -15.17
C GLY A 23 1.21 18.36 -15.58
N GLY A 24 2.06 17.58 -14.90
CA GLY A 24 3.52 17.59 -15.05
C GLY A 24 4.11 16.17 -14.93
N PHE A 25 5.41 16.08 -14.62
CA PHE A 25 6.06 14.78 -14.37
C PHE A 25 5.39 14.07 -13.19
N MET A 26 4.93 12.84 -13.41
CA MET A 26 4.38 12.01 -12.35
C MET A 26 5.47 11.75 -11.30
N PRO A 27 5.16 11.86 -9.99
CA PRO A 27 6.14 11.61 -8.95
C PRO A 27 6.57 10.14 -8.97
N MET A 28 7.85 9.90 -8.70
CA MET A 28 8.49 8.58 -8.72
C MET A 28 8.89 8.15 -7.31
N GLY A 29 8.71 6.87 -7.01
CA GLY A 29 9.06 6.25 -5.73
C GLY A 29 8.02 6.49 -4.64
N ALA A 30 8.51 6.82 -3.44
CA ALA A 30 7.67 7.15 -2.30
C ALA A 30 7.00 8.50 -2.49
N VAL A 31 5.71 8.57 -2.21
CA VAL A 31 4.91 9.79 -2.31
C VAL A 31 4.04 9.95 -1.08
N ASP A 32 3.40 11.10 -0.96
CA ASP A 32 2.36 11.34 0.01
C ASP A 32 1.19 11.97 -0.73
N ARG A 33 0.09 11.24 -0.84
CA ARG A 33 -1.16 11.71 -1.46
C ARG A 33 -2.25 11.73 -0.42
N THR A 34 -2.97 12.84 -0.38
CA THR A 34 -4.20 12.96 0.38
C THR A 34 -5.18 11.88 -0.06
N ALA A 35 -5.76 11.18 0.92
CA ALA A 35 -6.82 10.21 0.68
C ALA A 35 -8.03 10.87 0.00
N ARG A 36 -8.82 10.07 -0.73
CA ARG A 36 -9.98 10.58 -1.45
C ARG A 36 -11.08 10.98 -0.47
N THR A 37 -11.61 12.19 -0.61
CA THR A 37 -12.64 12.74 0.29
C THR A 37 -14.02 12.90 -0.36
N ASN A 38 -14.19 12.39 -1.59
CA ASN A 38 -15.47 12.40 -2.29
C ASN A 38 -16.54 11.62 -1.51
N THR A 39 -17.79 12.07 -1.61
CA THR A 39 -18.94 11.37 -1.05
C THR A 39 -19.20 10.05 -1.78
N ALA A 40 -19.85 9.09 -1.09
CA ALA A 40 -20.25 7.82 -1.71
C ALA A 40 -21.09 8.01 -2.99
N LYS A 41 -21.94 9.05 -3.04
CA LYS A 41 -22.74 9.37 -4.22
C LYS A 41 -21.86 9.79 -5.40
N GLU A 42 -20.95 10.72 -5.20
CA GLU A 42 -20.03 11.19 -6.25
C GLU A 42 -19.17 10.03 -6.79
N LEU A 43 -18.73 9.12 -5.91
CA LEU A 43 -17.98 7.92 -6.29
C LEU A 43 -18.82 6.97 -7.13
N VAL A 44 -20.03 6.63 -6.69
CA VAL A 44 -20.95 5.75 -7.44
C VAL A 44 -21.28 6.34 -8.80
N ASP A 45 -21.57 7.63 -8.87
CA ASP A 45 -21.90 8.33 -10.11
C ASP A 45 -20.68 8.27 -11.06
N SER A 46 -19.49 8.60 -10.59
CA SER A 46 -18.25 8.51 -11.38
C SER A 46 -17.98 7.10 -11.89
N ILE A 47 -18.08 6.07 -11.05
CA ILE A 47 -17.87 4.67 -11.47
C ILE A 47 -18.88 4.28 -12.55
N LYS A 48 -20.16 4.68 -12.42
CA LYS A 48 -21.18 4.47 -13.46
C LYS A 48 -20.91 5.24 -14.74
N ALA A 49 -20.20 6.36 -14.68
CA ALA A 49 -19.73 7.06 -15.87
C ALA A 49 -18.64 6.26 -16.60
N TYR A 50 -17.68 5.68 -15.86
CA TYR A 50 -16.66 4.78 -16.43
C TYR A 50 -17.24 3.47 -16.98
N ALA A 51 -18.29 2.94 -16.37
CA ALA A 51 -19.01 1.74 -16.85
C ALA A 51 -19.52 1.86 -18.29
N LYS A 52 -19.74 3.07 -18.81
CA LYS A 52 -20.18 3.27 -20.21
C LYS A 52 -19.10 2.94 -21.23
N GLU A 53 -17.84 2.87 -20.80
CA GLU A 53 -16.66 2.76 -21.66
C GLU A 53 -15.79 1.53 -21.36
N SER A 54 -16.01 0.85 -20.22
CA SER A 54 -15.29 -0.38 -19.85
C SER A 54 -16.29 -1.48 -19.47
N PRO A 55 -16.28 -2.63 -20.16
CA PRO A 55 -17.09 -3.80 -19.80
C PRO A 55 -16.83 -4.31 -18.39
N GLU A 56 -15.58 -4.29 -17.93
CA GLU A 56 -15.20 -4.73 -16.59
C GLU A 56 -15.77 -3.81 -15.51
N VAL A 57 -15.70 -2.48 -15.73
CA VAL A 57 -16.33 -1.51 -14.83
C VAL A 57 -17.85 -1.61 -14.89
N ALA A 58 -18.43 -1.92 -16.05
CA ALA A 58 -19.87 -2.13 -16.21
C ALA A 58 -20.37 -3.33 -15.41
N GLU A 59 -19.62 -4.43 -15.38
CA GLU A 59 -19.96 -5.59 -14.56
C GLU A 59 -19.86 -5.25 -13.07
N PHE A 60 -18.73 -4.67 -12.65
CA PHE A 60 -18.53 -4.26 -11.26
C PHE A 60 -19.58 -3.26 -10.76
N ALA A 61 -20.01 -2.32 -11.62
CA ALA A 61 -21.01 -1.31 -11.27
C ALA A 61 -22.36 -1.90 -10.81
N LYS A 62 -22.66 -3.16 -11.17
CA LYS A 62 -23.85 -3.89 -10.72
C LYS A 62 -23.79 -4.32 -9.25
N HIS A 63 -22.60 -4.33 -8.65
CA HIS A 63 -22.32 -4.85 -7.30
C HIS A 63 -21.84 -3.74 -6.33
N LEU A 64 -22.02 -2.46 -6.69
CA LEU A 64 -21.55 -1.34 -5.85
C LEU A 64 -22.26 -1.26 -4.49
N ASP A 65 -23.50 -1.73 -4.41
CA ASP A 65 -24.29 -1.81 -3.19
C ASP A 65 -23.84 -2.93 -2.23
N GLU A 66 -23.09 -3.90 -2.74
CA GLU A 66 -22.47 -4.96 -1.93
C GLU A 66 -21.19 -4.49 -1.24
N MET A 67 -20.64 -3.33 -1.62
CA MET A 67 -19.45 -2.76 -1.01
C MET A 67 -19.78 -1.89 0.21
N GLN A 68 -18.91 -1.96 1.23
CA GLN A 68 -18.89 -0.95 2.28
C GLN A 68 -18.54 0.43 1.67
N PRO A 69 -19.30 1.50 1.99
CA PRO A 69 -19.13 2.81 1.34
C PRO A 69 -17.72 3.40 1.41
N GLN A 70 -17.00 3.13 2.50
CA GLN A 70 -15.63 3.62 2.71
C GLN A 70 -14.63 3.08 1.66
N HIS A 71 -14.87 1.90 1.08
CA HIS A 71 -13.96 1.30 0.08
C HIS A 71 -14.29 1.71 -1.37
N LEU A 72 -15.34 2.51 -1.59
CA LEU A 72 -15.68 3.02 -2.93
C LEU A 72 -14.59 3.97 -3.46
N GLY A 73 -13.88 4.67 -2.56
CA GLY A 73 -12.75 5.53 -2.93
C GLY A 73 -11.62 4.73 -3.56
N LEU A 74 -11.26 3.59 -2.96
CA LEU A 74 -10.28 2.65 -3.51
C LEU A 74 -10.71 2.11 -4.88
N ALA A 75 -11.99 1.75 -5.05
CA ALA A 75 -12.50 1.28 -6.34
C ALA A 75 -12.33 2.33 -7.44
N GLN A 76 -12.64 3.61 -7.14
CA GLN A 76 -12.41 4.72 -8.06
C GLN A 76 -10.91 4.91 -8.35
N ASP A 77 -10.03 4.80 -7.35
CA ASP A 77 -8.59 4.94 -7.53
C ASP A 77 -8.00 3.84 -8.43
N ILE A 78 -8.50 2.60 -8.32
CA ILE A 78 -8.12 1.49 -9.21
C ILE A 78 -8.54 1.78 -10.67
N ILE A 79 -9.74 2.32 -10.87
CA ILE A 79 -10.22 2.73 -12.20
C ILE A 79 -9.37 3.88 -12.74
N ASP A 80 -9.05 4.88 -11.93
CA ASP A 80 -8.19 6.00 -12.32
C ASP A 80 -6.79 5.51 -12.69
N LEU A 81 -6.17 4.63 -11.88
CA LEU A 81 -4.89 3.98 -12.18
C LEU A 81 -4.94 3.18 -13.48
N SER A 82 -6.04 2.48 -13.77
CA SER A 82 -6.19 1.75 -15.05
C SER A 82 -6.21 2.69 -16.26
N ASN A 83 -6.51 3.96 -16.05
CA ASN A 83 -6.53 5.02 -17.04
C ASN A 83 -5.29 5.92 -17.00
N THR A 84 -4.30 5.61 -16.15
CA THR A 84 -2.96 6.21 -16.24
C THR A 84 -2.05 5.37 -17.12
N GLN A 85 -1.17 6.04 -17.87
CA GLN A 85 -0.10 5.40 -18.61
C GLN A 85 1.23 6.04 -18.21
N GLU A 86 2.14 5.22 -17.69
CA GLU A 86 3.49 5.64 -17.38
C GLU A 86 4.34 5.62 -18.65
N MET A 87 5.09 6.70 -18.90
CA MET A 87 6.08 6.76 -19.99
C MET A 87 7.42 6.17 -19.53
N LEU A 88 7.37 5.00 -18.89
CA LEU A 88 8.52 4.28 -18.35
C LEU A 88 8.67 2.92 -19.04
N MET A 89 9.89 2.37 -19.04
CA MET A 89 10.13 1.01 -19.54
C MET A 89 9.41 -0.05 -18.70
N THR A 90 9.29 0.16 -17.38
CA THR A 90 8.48 -0.67 -16.49
C THR A 90 7.09 -0.09 -16.37
N ASN A 91 6.23 -0.38 -17.35
CA ASN A 91 4.83 0.03 -17.34
C ASN A 91 3.93 -1.18 -17.08
N ILE A 92 2.90 -0.99 -16.25
CA ILE A 92 1.88 -2.01 -15.98
C ILE A 92 0.55 -1.54 -16.59
N ASN A 93 0.10 -2.24 -17.62
CA ASN A 93 -1.19 -1.98 -18.23
C ASN A 93 -2.27 -2.85 -17.58
N LEU A 94 -3.06 -2.26 -16.67
CA LEU A 94 -4.18 -2.95 -16.01
C LEU A 94 -5.30 -3.37 -16.96
N LYS A 95 -5.33 -2.84 -18.19
CA LYS A 95 -6.31 -3.15 -19.24
C LYS A 95 -5.79 -4.16 -20.27
N ALA A 96 -4.54 -4.60 -20.16
CA ALA A 96 -4.00 -5.64 -21.04
C ALA A 96 -4.57 -7.01 -20.66
N LYS A 97 -4.99 -7.79 -21.65
CA LYS A 97 -5.48 -9.15 -21.42
C LYS A 97 -4.32 -10.06 -21.00
N MET A 98 -4.57 -10.83 -19.94
CA MET A 98 -3.71 -11.93 -19.52
C MET A 98 -4.00 -13.19 -20.37
N SER A 99 -3.21 -14.24 -20.17
CA SER A 99 -3.35 -15.52 -20.89
C SER A 99 -4.73 -16.18 -20.72
N ASN A 100 -5.42 -15.91 -19.61
CA ASN A 100 -6.77 -16.40 -19.34
C ASN A 100 -7.90 -15.52 -19.95
N GLY A 101 -7.55 -14.50 -20.74
CA GLY A 101 -8.49 -13.59 -21.39
C GLY A 101 -9.06 -12.47 -20.51
N LYS A 102 -8.81 -12.50 -19.19
CA LYS A 102 -9.19 -11.42 -18.26
C LYS A 102 -8.15 -10.31 -18.22
N THR A 103 -8.55 -9.11 -17.82
CA THR A 103 -7.64 -7.99 -17.51
C THR A 103 -7.34 -7.95 -16.01
N PRO A 104 -6.16 -7.46 -15.57
CA PRO A 104 -5.91 -7.22 -14.16
C PRO A 104 -6.98 -6.35 -13.50
N LEU A 105 -7.46 -5.31 -14.21
CA LEU A 105 -8.57 -4.47 -13.76
C LEU A 105 -9.82 -5.31 -13.45
N GLY A 106 -10.24 -6.17 -14.39
CA GLY A 106 -11.40 -7.03 -14.19
C GLY A 106 -11.26 -7.96 -12.99
N CYS A 107 -10.11 -8.64 -12.84
CA CYS A 107 -9.88 -9.51 -11.70
C CYS A 107 -9.92 -8.76 -10.36
N ILE A 108 -9.34 -7.56 -10.30
CA ILE A 108 -9.35 -6.73 -9.09
C ILE A 108 -10.79 -6.33 -8.75
N LEU A 109 -11.51 -5.74 -9.71
CA LEU A 109 -12.87 -5.22 -9.50
C LEU A 109 -13.86 -6.33 -9.12
N GLU A 110 -13.76 -7.52 -9.74
CA GLU A 110 -14.59 -8.69 -9.41
C GLU A 110 -14.43 -9.13 -7.94
N MET A 111 -13.25 -8.94 -7.35
CA MET A 111 -12.96 -9.36 -5.97
C MET A 111 -13.34 -8.32 -4.91
N LEU A 112 -13.43 -7.04 -5.29
CA LEU A 112 -13.66 -5.93 -4.35
C LEU A 112 -14.90 -6.11 -3.46
N PRO A 113 -16.10 -6.51 -3.96
CA PRO A 113 -17.29 -6.66 -3.11
C PRO A 113 -17.09 -7.68 -1.99
N ALA A 114 -16.59 -8.87 -2.34
CA ALA A 114 -16.35 -9.94 -1.37
C ALA A 114 -15.26 -9.57 -0.35
N THR A 115 -14.18 -8.92 -0.79
CA THR A 115 -13.10 -8.48 0.10
C THR A 115 -13.57 -7.35 1.02
N SER A 116 -14.34 -6.39 0.51
CA SER A 116 -14.94 -5.29 1.28
C SER A 116 -15.76 -5.79 2.46
N LYS A 117 -16.44 -6.93 2.30
CA LYS A 117 -17.24 -7.57 3.35
C LYS A 117 -16.39 -8.43 4.31
N ASN A 118 -15.54 -9.30 3.76
CA ASN A 118 -14.93 -10.39 4.53
C ASN A 118 -13.50 -10.08 5.02
N ASN A 119 -12.82 -9.13 4.38
CA ASN A 119 -11.47 -8.72 4.73
C ASN A 119 -11.22 -7.23 4.40
N PRO A 120 -11.94 -6.31 5.06
CA PRO A 120 -11.84 -4.87 4.79
C PRO A 120 -10.41 -4.32 5.03
N ALA A 121 -9.66 -4.92 5.97
CA ALA A 121 -8.29 -4.53 6.27
C ALA A 121 -7.33 -4.67 5.06
N ALA A 122 -7.60 -5.60 4.14
CA ALA A 122 -6.83 -5.72 2.91
C ALA A 122 -7.08 -4.53 1.96
N LEU A 123 -8.31 -4.01 1.93
CA LEU A 123 -8.65 -2.83 1.12
C LEU A 123 -8.07 -1.57 1.76
N ASP A 124 -8.16 -1.43 3.08
CA ASP A 124 -7.53 -0.33 3.82
C ASP A 124 -6.00 -0.29 3.60
N LEU A 125 -5.35 -1.46 3.56
CA LEU A 125 -3.92 -1.58 3.27
C LEU A 125 -3.61 -1.20 1.81
N ALA A 126 -4.44 -1.64 0.86
CA ALA A 126 -4.25 -1.28 -0.54
C ALA A 126 -4.41 0.23 -0.79
N GLU A 127 -5.39 0.86 -0.14
CA GLU A 127 -5.57 2.31 -0.18
C GLU A 127 -4.34 3.03 0.37
N GLU A 128 -3.81 2.58 1.51
CA GLU A 128 -2.60 3.15 2.10
C GLU A 128 -1.38 3.06 1.17
N VAL A 129 -1.20 1.91 0.51
CA VAL A 129 -0.14 1.76 -0.50
C VAL A 129 -0.32 2.72 -1.67
N ILE A 130 -1.55 2.90 -2.15
CA ILE A 130 -1.86 3.87 -3.21
C ILE A 130 -1.62 5.31 -2.72
N ASN A 131 -1.82 5.62 -1.45
CA ASN A 131 -1.54 6.95 -0.92
C ASN A 131 -0.03 7.23 -0.80
N HIS A 132 0.78 6.18 -0.58
CA HIS A 132 2.21 6.31 -0.27
C HIS A 132 3.21 5.87 -1.35
N SER A 133 2.75 5.40 -2.52
CA SER A 133 3.64 4.95 -3.61
C SER A 133 3.27 5.51 -4.99
N ASP A 134 4.22 5.64 -5.91
CA ASP A 134 3.94 6.06 -7.30
C ASP A 134 2.95 5.13 -8.02
N THR A 135 2.51 5.53 -9.23
CA THR A 135 1.50 4.76 -9.98
C THR A 135 2.01 3.38 -10.41
N THR A 136 3.30 3.22 -10.71
CA THR A 136 3.89 1.93 -11.10
C THR A 136 3.87 0.97 -9.91
N ASN A 137 4.28 1.44 -8.74
CA ASN A 137 4.26 0.69 -7.48
C ASN A 137 2.86 0.34 -7.04
N SER A 138 1.92 1.29 -7.13
CA SER A 138 0.51 1.06 -6.84
C SER A 138 -0.06 -0.06 -7.71
N LYS A 139 0.18 -0.01 -9.03
CA LYS A 139 -0.26 -1.05 -9.98
C LYS A 139 0.41 -2.39 -9.71
N TYR A 140 1.72 -2.41 -9.44
CA TYR A 140 2.45 -3.63 -9.10
C TYR A 140 1.88 -4.28 -7.84
N PHE A 141 1.68 -3.49 -6.79
CA PHE A 141 1.12 -3.94 -5.53
C PHE A 141 -0.29 -4.52 -5.72
N LEU A 142 -1.18 -3.81 -6.42
CA LEU A 142 -2.55 -4.28 -6.69
C LEU A 142 -2.56 -5.60 -7.47
N CYS A 143 -1.77 -5.71 -8.54
CA CYS A 143 -1.69 -6.95 -9.34
C CYS A 143 -1.23 -8.15 -8.50
N ASN A 144 -0.30 -7.96 -7.56
CA ASN A 144 0.21 -9.05 -6.73
C ASN A 144 -0.71 -9.35 -5.55
N LEU A 145 -1.26 -8.34 -4.87
CA LEU A 145 -2.17 -8.52 -3.74
C LEU A 145 -3.46 -9.23 -4.17
N PHE A 146 -4.07 -8.82 -5.28
CA PHE A 146 -5.27 -9.46 -5.82
C PHE A 146 -5.00 -10.77 -6.57
N GLY A 147 -3.73 -11.23 -6.59
CA GLY A 147 -3.37 -12.60 -6.95
C GLY A 147 -3.72 -13.63 -5.87
N TYR A 148 -3.98 -13.17 -4.63
CA TYR A 148 -4.45 -14.01 -3.52
C TYR A 148 -5.97 -13.99 -3.39
N ASP A 149 -6.53 -15.00 -2.72
CA ASP A 149 -7.94 -15.06 -2.34
C ASP A 149 -8.20 -14.19 -1.09
N LEU A 150 -8.17 -12.87 -1.27
CA LEU A 150 -8.29 -11.88 -0.19
C LEU A 150 -9.53 -12.07 0.70
N PRO A 151 -10.72 -12.42 0.18
CA PRO A 151 -11.89 -12.70 1.02
C PRO A 151 -11.66 -13.82 2.05
N LYS A 152 -10.80 -14.81 1.75
CA LYS A 152 -10.48 -15.91 2.68
C LYS A 152 -9.36 -15.57 3.67
N MET A 153 -8.69 -14.43 3.49
CA MET A 153 -7.57 -14.01 4.33
C MET A 153 -7.98 -13.12 5.52
N GLY A 154 -9.27 -13.06 5.86
CA GLY A 154 -9.77 -12.25 6.98
C GLY A 154 -9.12 -12.57 8.35
N GLY A 155 -8.55 -13.76 8.52
CA GLY A 155 -7.78 -14.12 9.71
C GLY A 155 -6.47 -13.33 9.89
N LEU A 156 -6.02 -12.57 8.88
CA LEU A 156 -4.81 -11.73 8.90
C LEU A 156 -5.12 -10.24 9.12
N ALA A 157 -6.35 -9.89 9.48
CA ALA A 157 -6.79 -8.49 9.55
C ALA A 157 -5.95 -7.65 10.53
N GLU A 158 -5.52 -8.20 11.67
CA GLU A 158 -4.71 -7.46 12.64
C GLU A 158 -3.28 -7.18 12.15
N GLN A 159 -2.70 -8.13 11.42
CA GLN A 159 -1.41 -7.92 10.74
C GLN A 159 -1.53 -6.86 9.66
N MET A 160 -2.56 -6.92 8.81
CA MET A 160 -2.80 -5.92 7.76
C MET A 160 -3.00 -4.51 8.34
N LYS A 161 -3.77 -4.38 9.43
CA LYS A 161 -3.94 -3.09 10.14
C LYS A 161 -2.62 -2.56 10.70
N ALA A 162 -1.82 -3.42 11.31
CA ALA A 162 -0.52 -2.99 11.84
C ALA A 162 0.47 -2.63 10.72
N THR A 163 0.46 -3.37 9.61
CA THR A 163 1.27 -3.07 8.42
C THR A 163 0.87 -1.74 7.79
N LYS A 164 -0.43 -1.44 7.73
CA LYS A 164 -0.95 -0.16 7.21
C LYS A 164 -0.23 1.03 7.82
N GLU A 165 -0.09 1.05 9.15
CA GLU A 165 0.56 2.15 9.91
C GLU A 165 2.03 2.40 9.55
N VAL A 166 2.70 1.44 8.89
CA VAL A 166 4.12 1.54 8.52
C VAL A 166 4.34 1.63 7.00
N VAL A 167 3.31 1.57 6.16
CA VAL A 167 3.45 1.61 4.69
C VAL A 167 4.24 2.82 4.23
N GLY A 168 3.94 4.02 4.73
CA GLY A 168 4.68 5.24 4.35
C GLY A 168 6.16 5.21 4.74
N THR A 169 6.51 4.49 5.82
CA THR A 169 7.91 4.26 6.21
C THR A 169 8.59 3.29 5.24
N VAL A 170 7.95 2.15 4.98
CA VAL A 170 8.47 1.12 4.07
C VAL A 170 8.64 1.68 2.65
N ALA A 171 7.70 2.50 2.18
CA ALA A 171 7.78 3.16 0.88
C ALA A 171 9.02 4.07 0.80
N LYS A 172 9.26 4.90 1.81
CA LYS A 172 10.46 5.76 1.86
C LYS A 172 11.74 4.95 1.84
N ASP A 173 11.78 3.79 2.48
CA ASP A 173 13.03 3.04 2.60
C ASP A 173 13.33 2.20 1.35
N THR A 174 12.30 1.61 0.74
CA THR A 174 12.43 0.70 -0.42
C THR A 174 12.33 1.38 -1.79
N LEU A 175 11.56 2.48 -1.89
CA LEU A 175 11.31 3.16 -3.17
C LEU A 175 12.21 4.39 -3.38
N SER A 176 13.07 4.72 -2.42
CA SER A 176 14.06 5.79 -2.55
C SER A 176 15.22 5.43 -3.49
N GLY A 177 15.99 6.43 -3.91
CA GLY A 177 17.25 6.20 -4.66
C GLY A 177 17.09 6.03 -6.18
N GLY A 178 16.08 6.66 -6.78
CA GLY A 178 15.96 6.78 -8.25
C GLY A 178 15.39 5.55 -8.98
N TYR A 179 15.08 5.73 -10.27
CA TYR A 179 14.49 4.72 -11.14
C TYR A 179 15.55 3.77 -11.71
N LEU A 180 15.39 2.45 -11.50
CA LEU A 180 16.35 1.43 -11.94
C LEU A 180 16.09 0.85 -13.34
N GLY A 181 14.94 1.14 -13.96
CA GLY A 181 14.56 0.48 -15.22
C GLY A 181 14.06 -0.96 -15.08
N THR A 182 13.92 -1.47 -13.85
CA THR A 182 13.48 -2.84 -13.53
C THR A 182 12.39 -2.81 -12.45
N PHE A 183 11.70 -3.95 -12.24
CA PHE A 183 10.69 -4.11 -11.17
C PHE A 183 11.28 -4.48 -9.81
N GLU A 184 12.59 -4.42 -9.62
CA GLU A 184 13.26 -4.90 -8.40
C GLU A 184 12.77 -4.17 -7.15
N LYS A 185 12.71 -2.83 -7.18
CA LYS A 185 12.18 -2.03 -6.06
C LYS A 185 10.68 -2.27 -5.81
N ASN A 186 9.90 -2.44 -6.88
CA ASN A 186 8.47 -2.74 -6.75
C ASN A 186 8.26 -4.10 -6.07
N LYS A 187 9.08 -5.09 -6.44
CA LYS A 187 9.09 -6.41 -5.85
C LYS A 187 9.48 -6.34 -4.38
N GLU A 188 10.60 -5.68 -4.05
CA GLU A 188 11.06 -5.52 -2.68
C GLU A 188 10.00 -4.85 -1.80
N PHE A 189 9.43 -3.72 -2.24
CA PHE A 189 8.36 -3.03 -1.54
C PHE A 189 7.14 -3.92 -1.30
N PHE A 190 6.70 -4.66 -2.32
CA PHE A 190 5.58 -5.59 -2.19
C PHE A 190 5.89 -6.74 -1.23
N GLU A 191 7.05 -7.37 -1.35
CA GLU A 191 7.48 -8.48 -0.47
C GLU A 191 7.55 -8.02 0.98
N PHE A 192 8.05 -6.81 1.22
CA PHE A 192 8.09 -6.21 2.54
C PHE A 192 6.69 -6.10 3.18
N ILE A 193 5.73 -5.53 2.44
CA ILE A 193 4.35 -5.38 2.93
C ILE A 193 3.66 -6.74 3.10
N ARG A 194 3.89 -7.67 2.16
CA ARG A 194 3.37 -9.04 2.22
C ARG A 194 3.85 -9.74 3.49
N ASP A 195 5.14 -9.64 3.78
CA ASP A 195 5.77 -10.39 4.88
C ASP A 195 5.47 -9.76 6.24
N LEU A 196 5.23 -8.44 6.32
CA LEU A 196 4.65 -7.84 7.53
C LEU A 196 3.19 -8.29 7.73
N SER A 197 2.45 -8.55 6.65
CA SER A 197 1.04 -8.94 6.71
C SER A 197 0.79 -10.45 6.85
N SER A 198 1.83 -11.28 6.93
CA SER A 198 1.71 -12.74 6.98
C SER A 198 1.37 -13.27 8.38
N GLY A 199 0.84 -14.49 8.44
CA GLY A 199 0.30 -15.08 9.69
C GLY A 199 1.33 -15.37 10.79
N ASP A 200 2.63 -15.42 10.45
CA ASP A 200 3.74 -15.54 11.40
C ASP A 200 4.19 -14.19 11.98
N SER A 201 3.72 -13.05 11.43
CA SER A 201 3.98 -11.73 11.97
C SER A 201 3.13 -11.42 13.20
N LYS A 202 3.76 -10.79 14.20
CA LYS A 202 3.09 -10.27 15.40
C LYS A 202 2.75 -8.79 15.20
N PRO A 203 1.46 -8.39 15.19
CA PRO A 203 1.04 -6.99 15.02
C PRO A 203 1.73 -6.02 15.98
N GLU A 204 2.00 -6.45 17.21
CA GLU A 204 2.70 -5.66 18.23
C GLU A 204 4.13 -5.34 17.82
N ASN A 205 4.83 -6.27 17.15
CA ASN A 205 6.21 -6.05 16.70
C ASN A 205 6.27 -5.11 15.49
N ILE A 206 5.28 -5.19 14.58
CA ILE A 206 5.19 -4.28 13.43
C ILE A 206 5.09 -2.83 13.89
N LYS A 207 4.31 -2.56 14.95
CA LYS A 207 4.18 -1.23 15.57
C LYS A 207 5.50 -0.69 16.14
N LEU A 208 6.49 -1.55 16.40
CA LEU A 208 7.81 -1.16 16.89
C LEU A 208 8.77 -0.73 15.76
N LEU A 209 8.42 -0.94 14.49
CA LEU A 209 9.31 -0.60 13.37
C LEU A 209 9.51 0.90 13.22
N LYS A 210 8.46 1.71 13.43
CA LYS A 210 8.56 3.17 13.41
C LYS A 210 9.49 3.73 14.51
N PRO A 211 9.29 3.43 15.81
CA PRO A 211 10.22 3.91 16.84
C PRO A 211 11.62 3.35 16.67
N LEU A 212 11.77 2.13 16.16
CA LEU A 212 13.09 1.59 15.81
C LEU A 212 13.78 2.44 14.75
N ARG A 213 13.12 2.75 13.64
CA ARG A 213 13.64 3.64 12.60
C ARG A 213 14.05 4.99 13.17
N ASP A 214 13.21 5.61 13.97
CA ASP A 214 13.49 6.93 14.58
C ASP A 214 14.75 6.88 15.47
N ILE A 215 14.96 5.77 16.19
CA ILE A 215 16.19 5.53 16.96
C ILE A 215 17.40 5.38 16.03
N LEU A 216 17.27 4.58 14.96
CA LEU A 216 18.35 4.35 14.01
C LEU A 216 18.80 5.66 13.34
N GLU A 217 17.87 6.43 12.78
CA GLU A 217 18.17 7.73 12.13
C GLU A 217 18.83 8.74 13.08
N LYS A 218 18.47 8.71 14.37
CA LYS A 218 18.99 9.66 15.36
C LYS A 218 20.40 9.31 15.85
N PHE A 219 20.69 8.02 16.03
CA PHE A 219 21.90 7.57 16.72
C PHE A 219 22.99 7.05 15.79
N ILE A 220 22.68 6.72 14.55
CA ILE A 220 23.66 6.23 13.57
C ILE A 220 24.07 7.38 12.67
N LYS A 221 25.36 7.74 12.71
CA LYS A 221 25.93 8.81 11.87
C LYS A 221 27.14 8.35 11.08
N ASN A 222 27.94 7.47 11.67
CA ASN A 222 29.23 7.03 11.14
C ASN A 222 29.32 5.51 10.94
N SER A 223 28.36 4.76 11.48
CA SER A 223 28.26 3.31 11.36
C SER A 223 27.16 2.89 10.37
N ASN A 224 27.18 1.62 9.94
CA ASN A 224 26.13 1.03 9.11
C ASN A 224 25.67 -0.29 9.77
N PRO A 225 24.68 -0.24 10.67
CA PRO A 225 24.21 -1.44 11.35
C PRO A 225 23.36 -2.31 10.44
N HIS A 226 23.36 -3.60 10.75
CA HIS A 226 22.47 -4.56 10.12
C HIS A 226 21.15 -4.60 10.88
N CYS A 227 20.02 -4.54 10.17
CA CYS A 227 18.69 -4.65 10.76
C CYS A 227 17.80 -5.54 9.88
N ASN A 228 17.55 -6.75 10.34
CA ASN A 228 16.68 -7.71 9.68
C ASN A 228 15.26 -7.66 10.25
N ILE A 229 14.34 -7.07 9.48
CA ILE A 229 12.95 -6.89 9.91
C ILE A 229 12.17 -8.21 9.99
N TYR A 230 12.62 -9.27 9.29
CA TYR A 230 12.03 -10.60 9.40
C TYR A 230 12.23 -11.23 10.79
N GLU A 231 13.36 -10.96 11.43
CA GLU A 231 13.62 -11.40 12.80
C GLU A 231 12.76 -10.62 13.79
N ILE A 232 12.61 -9.32 13.58
CA ILE A 232 11.82 -8.44 14.45
C ILE A 232 10.33 -8.80 14.37
N ARG A 233 9.76 -8.99 13.17
CA ARG A 233 8.31 -9.24 13.02
C ARG A 233 7.85 -10.56 13.66
N THR A 234 8.75 -11.53 13.81
CA THR A 234 8.46 -12.87 14.37
C THR A 234 8.94 -13.05 15.81
N GLY A 235 9.93 -12.26 16.25
CA GLY A 235 10.60 -12.38 17.55
C GLY A 235 9.70 -12.19 18.78
N ASP A 236 10.23 -12.49 19.97
CA ASP A 236 9.49 -12.30 21.23
C ASP A 236 9.23 -10.81 21.51
N THR A 237 7.95 -10.43 21.59
CA THR A 237 7.54 -9.03 21.74
C THR A 237 8.05 -8.40 23.02
N LYS A 238 8.11 -9.14 24.14
CA LYS A 238 8.57 -8.60 25.43
C LYS A 238 10.07 -8.34 25.37
N THR A 239 10.84 -9.30 24.87
CA THR A 239 12.30 -9.15 24.68
C THR A 239 12.61 -7.96 23.77
N ILE A 240 11.93 -7.84 22.62
CA ILE A 240 12.13 -6.71 21.70
C ILE A 240 11.80 -5.38 22.39
N GLN A 241 10.69 -5.29 23.13
CA GLN A 241 10.30 -4.06 23.84
C GLN A 241 11.28 -3.67 24.95
N GLU A 242 11.83 -4.63 25.67
CA GLU A 242 12.85 -4.39 26.69
C GLU A 242 14.16 -3.90 26.06
N ASN A 243 14.62 -4.59 25.02
CA ASN A 243 15.86 -4.25 24.33
C ASN A 243 15.76 -2.92 23.56
N LEU A 244 14.59 -2.58 23.01
CA LEU A 244 14.37 -1.30 22.31
C LEU A 244 14.60 -0.09 23.23
N LYS A 245 14.36 -0.21 24.54
CA LYS A 245 14.58 0.87 25.52
C LYS A 245 16.06 1.19 25.72
N ILE A 246 16.93 0.18 25.62
CA ILE A 246 18.38 0.31 25.83
C ILE A 246 19.15 0.50 24.52
N LEU A 247 18.54 0.18 23.37
CA LEU A 247 19.12 0.31 22.04
C LEU A 247 19.79 1.69 21.76
N PRO A 248 19.22 2.85 22.16
CA PRO A 248 19.86 4.15 21.94
C PRO A 248 21.27 4.28 22.56
N GLN A 249 21.48 3.68 23.73
CA GLN A 249 22.78 3.72 24.42
C GLN A 249 23.79 2.84 23.67
N VAL A 250 23.37 1.62 23.31
CA VAL A 250 24.20 0.65 22.58
C VAL A 250 24.64 1.19 21.22
N LEU A 251 23.70 1.76 20.45
CA LEU A 251 24.00 2.38 19.15
C LEU A 251 24.93 3.59 19.31
N GLY A 252 24.67 4.46 20.29
CA GLY A 252 25.49 5.65 20.52
C GLY A 252 26.94 5.33 20.91
N GLU A 253 27.18 4.23 21.63
CA GLU A 253 28.53 3.77 21.96
C GLU A 253 29.24 3.13 20.77
N ALA A 254 28.54 2.30 20.00
CA ALA A 254 29.14 1.65 18.83
C ALA A 254 29.44 2.65 17.69
N ASP A 255 28.57 3.63 17.46
CA ASP A 255 28.79 4.67 16.44
C ASP A 255 30.05 5.50 16.75
N LYS A 256 30.26 5.85 18.04
CA LYS A 256 31.50 6.51 18.51
C LYS A 256 32.76 5.66 18.29
N GLN A 257 32.62 4.34 18.33
CA GLN A 257 33.70 3.39 18.10
C GLN A 257 33.85 2.98 16.63
N GLY A 258 32.99 3.47 15.73
CA GLY A 258 32.96 3.05 14.33
C GLY A 258 32.58 1.58 14.13
N LYS A 259 31.91 0.94 15.10
CA LYS A 259 31.52 -0.47 15.04
C LYS A 259 30.12 -0.62 14.46
N SER A 260 29.94 -1.61 13.60
CA SER A 260 28.60 -2.04 13.15
C SER A 260 27.98 -2.99 14.19
N ILE A 261 26.67 -2.86 14.39
CA ILE A 261 25.87 -3.73 15.28
C ILE A 261 24.83 -4.48 14.44
N ASP A 262 24.58 -5.74 14.79
CA ASP A 262 23.38 -6.46 14.39
C ASP A 262 22.22 -6.08 15.32
N VAL A 263 21.40 -5.12 14.86
CA VAL A 263 20.28 -4.56 15.60
C VAL A 263 19.16 -5.58 15.77
N SER A 264 18.88 -6.37 14.73
CA SER A 264 17.88 -7.45 14.78
C SER A 264 18.27 -8.53 15.79
N GLY A 265 19.53 -8.97 15.75
CA GLY A 265 20.06 -9.93 16.70
C GLY A 265 20.02 -9.39 18.14
N PHE A 266 20.39 -8.12 18.34
CA PHE A 266 20.29 -7.47 19.64
C PHE A 266 18.85 -7.37 20.15
N LEU A 267 17.91 -6.96 19.30
CA LEU A 267 16.51 -6.79 19.71
C LEU A 267 15.84 -8.13 20.01
N THR A 268 16.17 -9.18 19.27
CA THR A 268 15.48 -10.47 19.37
C THR A 268 16.14 -11.45 20.33
N LYS A 269 17.41 -11.27 20.66
CA LYS A 269 18.13 -12.08 21.65
C LYS A 269 18.21 -11.34 22.98
N ASN A 270 18.10 -12.07 24.07
CA ASN A 270 18.15 -11.49 25.40
C ASN A 270 19.60 -11.14 25.76
N VAL A 271 20.03 -9.90 25.51
CA VAL A 271 21.41 -9.46 25.76
C VAL A 271 21.64 -9.12 27.25
N ASN A 272 20.61 -9.30 28.09
CA ASN A 272 20.73 -9.27 29.55
C ASN A 272 21.19 -10.62 30.15
N LEU A 273 21.62 -11.58 29.32
CA LEU A 273 22.16 -12.87 29.74
C LEU A 273 23.44 -13.19 28.96
N GLU A 274 24.50 -12.38 29.16
CA GLU A 274 25.91 -12.80 29.29
C GLU A 274 26.80 -11.60 29.64
#